data_AF-A0AAD5F7Y0-F1
#
_entry.id   AF-A0AAD5F7Y0-F1
#
_cell.length_a   1.000
_cell.length_b   1.000
_cell.length_c   1.000
_cell.angle_alpha   90.00
_cell.angle_beta   90.00
_cell.angle_gamma   90.00
#
_symmetry.space_group_name_H-M   'P 1'
#
loop_
_entity.id
_entity.type
_entity.pdbx_description
1 polymer ?
#
loop_
_entity_poly.entity_id
_entity_poly.type
_entity_poly.pdbx_seq_one_letter_code
_entity_poly.pdbx_strand_id
1 'polypeptide(L)'
;MSYGSIDGGAFGSRNPFGGPTRQGYQPVATQVSSSELQDVFQETSSNIFQINANVVTLEKSLQSLGTSRDTAELRQSLHTIQQQTNKVITSTSQLIKQLSDIISGSSRQDRLRLTRLKTELSESVQRYGDLQKKIADRSRALLPPAQKDRKQSQQTPVTELCEDPLVGPAETVQGDEQQAFLSEISEEDVEVLRQREEALLQIE
;
A
#
# COMPACT_ATOMS: atom_id res chain seq x y z
N MET A 1 -6.06 73.22 40.41
CA MET A 1 -7.03 72.61 41.36
C MET A 1 -7.01 71.11 41.08
N SER A 2 -6.04 70.33 41.55
CA SER A 2 -5.79 69.81 42.91
C SER A 2 -7.02 69.17 43.57
N TYR A 3 -7.12 67.84 43.47
CA TYR A 3 -7.76 66.97 44.45
C TYR A 3 -6.84 65.77 44.69
N GLY A 4 -6.58 65.50 45.96
CA GLY A 4 -5.50 64.67 46.45
C GLY A 4 -5.84 63.20 46.68
N SER A 5 -4.78 62.48 47.05
CA SER A 5 -4.75 61.11 47.52
C SER A 5 -5.62 60.86 48.75
N ILE A 6 -6.23 59.67 48.80
CA ILE A 6 -6.45 58.95 50.05
C ILE A 6 -5.80 57.58 49.97
N ASP A 7 -5.14 57.28 51.07
CA ASP A 7 -4.36 56.12 51.44
C ASP A 7 -5.26 54.93 51.81
N GLY A 8 -4.68 53.72 51.81
CA GLY A 8 -5.07 52.70 52.79
C GLY A 8 -5.55 51.36 52.23
N GLY A 9 -4.78 50.31 52.53
CA GLY A 9 -5.37 48.97 52.74
C GLY A 9 -4.72 47.82 52.01
N ALA A 10 -3.45 47.53 52.33
CA ALA A 10 -2.86 46.23 52.10
C ALA A 10 -3.60 45.15 52.92
N PHE A 11 -4.31 44.25 52.25
CA PHE A 11 -4.74 42.98 52.83
C PHE A 11 -4.10 41.85 52.04
N GLY A 12 -2.94 41.43 52.54
CA GLY A 12 -2.32 40.17 52.13
C GLY A 12 -3.21 39.01 52.55
N SER A 13 -3.93 38.43 51.60
CA SER A 13 -4.48 37.08 51.76
C SER A 13 -3.39 36.08 51.40
N ARG A 14 -2.65 35.67 52.43
CA ARG A 14 -1.66 34.61 52.41
C ARG A 14 -2.39 33.27 52.38
N ASN A 15 -2.61 32.70 51.20
CA ASN A 15 -2.96 31.28 51.06
C ASN A 15 -1.73 30.43 51.41
N PRO A 16 -1.75 29.54 52.43
CA PRO A 16 -0.58 28.76 52.82
C PRO A 16 -0.49 27.38 52.15
N PHE A 17 -1.31 27.07 51.15
CA PHE A 17 -1.24 25.80 50.41
C PHE A 17 -0.71 26.02 48.98
N GLY A 18 0.56 26.44 48.91
CA GLY A 18 1.35 26.36 47.68
C GLY A 18 1.99 24.98 47.58
N GLY A 19 1.22 23.98 47.13
CA GLY A 19 1.81 22.70 46.71
C GLY A 19 2.75 22.92 45.52
N PRO A 20 3.82 22.11 45.37
CA PRO A 20 4.70 22.24 44.22
C PRO A 20 3.88 21.99 42.95
N THR A 21 3.88 22.96 42.05
CA THR A 21 3.25 22.87 40.73
C THR A 21 3.80 21.64 40.01
N ARG A 22 3.06 20.54 40.08
CA ARG A 22 3.29 19.37 39.22
C ARG A 22 3.01 19.80 37.79
N GLN A 23 4.09 20.00 37.05
CA GLN A 23 4.29 19.42 35.74
C GLN A 23 3.03 19.38 34.84
N GLY A 24 2.76 20.48 34.17
CA GLY A 24 2.10 20.42 32.88
C GLY A 24 3.11 19.89 31.87
N TYR A 25 3.18 18.57 31.70
CA TYR A 25 3.62 18.03 30.42
C TYR A 25 2.70 18.63 29.36
N GLN A 26 3.19 19.64 28.63
CA GLN A 26 2.60 19.90 27.34
C GLN A 26 2.94 18.67 26.49
N PRO A 27 1.94 17.96 25.93
CA PRO A 27 2.26 17.04 24.88
C PRO A 27 2.82 17.90 23.74
N VAL A 28 4.12 17.75 23.47
CA VAL A 28 4.67 18.05 22.16
C VAL A 28 4.04 17.04 21.21
N ALA A 29 2.75 17.25 20.90
CA ALA A 29 2.21 16.72 19.68
C ALA A 29 2.99 17.46 18.59
N THR A 30 3.87 16.73 17.90
CA THR A 30 4.51 17.22 16.68
C THR A 30 3.38 17.63 15.73
N GLN A 31 2.99 18.91 15.78
CA GLN A 31 1.98 19.48 14.92
C GLN A 31 2.62 19.52 13.53
N VAL A 32 2.25 18.57 12.67
CA VAL A 32 2.71 18.57 11.27
C VAL A 32 2.31 19.90 10.66
N SER A 33 3.29 20.61 10.10
CA SER A 33 3.05 21.92 9.52
C SER A 33 2.22 21.81 8.23
N SER A 34 1.48 22.86 7.90
CA SER A 34 0.68 22.91 6.67
C SER A 34 1.53 22.70 5.42
N SER A 35 2.80 23.15 5.40
CA SER A 35 3.71 22.91 4.28
C SER A 35 4.12 21.45 4.15
N GLU A 36 4.51 20.80 5.25
CA GLU A 36 4.87 19.38 5.23
C GLU A 36 3.69 18.51 4.76
N LEU A 37 2.46 18.85 5.17
CA LEU A 37 1.26 18.18 4.67
C LEU A 37 1.11 18.33 3.15
N GLN A 38 1.32 19.53 2.59
CA GLN A 38 1.26 19.73 1.14
C GLN A 38 2.37 18.99 0.40
N ASP A 39 3.58 18.92 0.98
CA ASP A 39 4.70 18.18 0.41
C ASP A 39 4.37 16.68 0.32
N VAL A 40 3.80 16.09 1.38
CA VAL A 40 3.37 14.69 1.38
C VAL A 40 2.27 14.44 0.34
N PHE A 41 1.32 15.36 0.17
CA PHE A 41 0.32 15.27 -0.91
C PHE A 41 0.98 15.24 -2.29
N GLN A 42 1.91 16.15 -2.53
CA GLN A 42 2.60 16.27 -3.82
C GLN A 42 3.47 15.04 -4.11
N GLU A 43 4.20 14.56 -3.11
CA GLU A 43 5.01 13.35 -3.19
C GLU A 43 4.14 12.12 -3.51
N THR A 44 3.01 11.98 -2.80
CA THR A 44 2.06 10.88 -3.04
C THR A 44 1.54 10.91 -4.48
N SER A 45 1.12 12.08 -4.99
CA SER A 45 0.70 12.23 -6.39
C SER A 45 1.81 11.89 -7.38
N SER A 46 3.04 12.33 -7.10
CA SER A 46 4.19 12.05 -7.97
C SER A 46 4.49 10.55 -8.03
N ASN A 47 4.38 9.85 -6.90
CA ASN A 47 4.60 8.40 -6.84
C ASN A 47 3.51 7.62 -7.60
N ILE A 48 2.24 8.03 -7.49
CA ILE A 48 1.14 7.46 -8.28
C ILE A 48 1.40 7.63 -9.78
N PHE A 49 1.84 8.83 -10.20
CA PHE A 49 2.22 9.07 -11.59
C PHE A 49 3.37 8.15 -12.03
N GLN A 50 4.38 7.97 -11.19
CA GLN A 50 5.50 7.06 -11.47
C GLN A 50 5.04 5.60 -11.60
N ILE A 51 4.12 5.12 -10.75
CA ILE A 51 3.52 3.79 -10.87
C ILE A 51 2.86 3.62 -12.24
N ASN A 52 2.04 4.59 -12.66
CA ASN A 52 1.38 4.54 -13.96
C ASN A 52 2.37 4.56 -15.13
N ALA A 53 3.44 5.36 -15.05
CA ALA A 53 4.50 5.37 -16.07
C ALA A 53 5.24 4.02 -16.16
N ASN A 54 5.49 3.39 -15.02
CA ASN A 54 6.09 2.06 -14.97
C ASN A 54 5.17 1.00 -15.57
N VAL A 55 3.87 1.04 -15.27
CA VAL A 55 2.85 0.15 -15.86
C VAL A 55 2.91 0.21 -17.39
N VAL A 56 2.89 1.41 -17.99
CA VAL A 56 2.98 1.59 -19.45
C VAL A 56 4.30 1.03 -20.01
N THR A 57 5.40 1.21 -19.28
CA THR A 57 6.71 0.69 -19.71
C THR A 57 6.77 -0.84 -19.65
N LEU A 58 6.17 -1.43 -18.63
CA LEU A 58 6.05 -2.88 -18.48
C LEU A 58 5.12 -3.48 -19.54
N GLU A 59 4.03 -2.81 -19.91
CA GLU A 59 3.15 -3.25 -21.01
C GLU A 59 3.90 -3.33 -22.34
N LYS A 60 4.72 -2.32 -22.66
CA LYS A 60 5.56 -2.32 -23.86
C LYS A 60 6.60 -3.45 -23.83
N SER A 61 7.19 -3.68 -22.67
CA SER A 61 8.16 -4.77 -22.48
C SER A 61 7.48 -6.14 -22.63
N LEU A 62 6.29 -6.31 -22.06
CA LEU A 62 5.45 -7.50 -22.18
C LEU A 62 5.10 -7.83 -23.65
N GLN A 63 4.79 -6.82 -24.47
CA GLN A 63 4.52 -7.02 -25.89
C GLN A 63 5.75 -7.55 -26.65
N SER A 64 6.96 -7.20 -26.19
CA SER A 64 8.21 -7.62 -26.80
C SER A 64 8.67 -9.02 -26.34
N LEU A 65 8.21 -9.50 -25.18
CA LEU A 65 8.50 -10.86 -24.71
C LEU A 65 7.95 -11.92 -25.68
N GLY A 66 8.73 -12.96 -25.97
CA GLY A 66 8.34 -14.01 -26.93
C GLY A 66 8.34 -13.59 -28.40
N THR A 67 8.87 -12.40 -28.72
CA THR A 67 9.13 -11.97 -30.10
C THR A 67 10.62 -12.06 -30.41
N SER A 68 11.04 -11.72 -31.63
CA SER A 68 12.47 -11.59 -31.97
C SER A 68 13.22 -10.53 -31.16
N ARG A 69 12.51 -9.68 -30.41
CA ARG A 69 13.06 -8.64 -29.53
C ARG A 69 13.18 -9.09 -28.07
N ASP A 70 12.85 -10.34 -27.77
CA ASP A 70 13.01 -10.91 -26.43
C ASP A 70 14.49 -11.16 -26.15
N THR A 71 15.12 -10.28 -25.38
CA THR A 71 16.53 -10.39 -24.97
C THR A 71 16.66 -10.48 -23.45
N ALA A 72 17.80 -10.96 -22.97
CA ALA A 72 18.08 -11.05 -21.54
C ALA A 72 18.03 -9.67 -20.87
N GLU A 73 18.50 -8.62 -21.55
CA GLU A 73 18.48 -7.23 -21.06
C GLU A 73 17.05 -6.70 -20.91
N LEU A 74 16.16 -7.04 -21.86
CA LEU A 74 14.75 -6.69 -21.77
C LEU A 74 14.10 -7.36 -20.55
N ARG A 75 14.37 -8.64 -20.32
CA ARG A 75 13.86 -9.39 -19.16
C ARG A 75 14.39 -8.84 -17.84
N GLN A 76 15.67 -8.48 -17.79
CA GLN A 76 16.27 -7.85 -16.60
C GLN A 76 15.65 -6.48 -16.34
N SER A 77 15.51 -5.65 -17.38
CA SER A 77 14.85 -4.33 -17.27
C SER A 77 13.42 -4.45 -16.76
N LEU A 78 12.66 -5.41 -17.30
CA LEU A 78 11.31 -5.72 -16.84
C LEU A 78 11.31 -6.05 -15.33
N HIS A 79 12.21 -6.93 -14.88
CA HIS A 79 12.31 -7.29 -13.47
C HIS A 79 12.67 -6.08 -12.59
N THR A 80 13.66 -5.28 -12.99
CA THR A 80 14.06 -4.06 -12.28
C THR A 80 12.89 -3.08 -12.14
N ILE A 81 12.13 -2.84 -13.23
CA ILE A 81 10.97 -1.94 -13.20
C ILE A 81 9.86 -2.52 -12.31
N GLN A 82 9.65 -3.84 -12.30
CA GLN A 82 8.71 -4.47 -11.37
C GLN A 82 9.10 -4.21 -9.91
N GLN A 83 10.36 -4.44 -9.54
CA GLN A 83 10.86 -4.18 -8.19
C GLN A 83 10.72 -2.71 -7.79
N GLN A 84 11.12 -1.80 -8.69
CA GLN A 84 10.98 -0.36 -8.46
C GLN A 84 9.50 0.01 -8.25
N THR A 85 8.59 -0.53 -9.05
CA THR A 85 7.15 -0.27 -8.92
C THR A 85 6.62 -0.74 -7.56
N ASN A 86 7.01 -1.93 -7.10
CA ASN A 86 6.62 -2.43 -5.77
C ASN A 86 7.12 -1.51 -4.64
N LYS A 87 8.36 -1.01 -4.74
CA LYS A 87 8.92 -0.07 -3.76
C LYS A 87 8.13 1.23 -3.74
N VAL A 88 7.81 1.79 -4.91
CA VAL A 88 7.02 3.03 -5.02
C VAL A 88 5.60 2.81 -4.46
N ILE A 89 4.95 1.68 -4.75
CA ILE A 89 3.63 1.34 -4.17
C ILE A 89 3.71 1.29 -2.64
N THR A 90 4.70 0.59 -2.09
CA THR A 90 4.88 0.47 -0.62
C THR A 90 5.07 1.84 0.02
N SER A 91 5.95 2.67 -0.54
CA SER A 91 6.19 4.04 -0.09
C SER A 91 4.91 4.88 -0.16
N THR A 92 4.17 4.80 -1.27
CA THR A 92 2.93 5.57 -1.46
C THR A 92 1.85 5.17 -0.46
N SER A 93 1.71 3.87 -0.19
CA SER A 93 0.79 3.36 0.82
C SER A 93 1.12 3.88 2.22
N GLN A 94 2.42 3.98 2.55
CA GLN A 94 2.86 4.59 3.82
C GLN A 94 2.52 6.09 3.89
N LEU A 95 2.76 6.85 2.81
CA LEU A 95 2.40 8.26 2.75
C LEU A 95 0.88 8.47 2.88
N ILE A 96 0.06 7.63 2.24
CA ILE A 96 -1.40 7.68 2.39
C ILE A 96 -1.86 7.38 3.82
N LYS A 97 -1.20 6.44 4.52
CA LYS A 97 -1.46 6.17 5.94
C LYS A 97 -1.12 7.40 6.79
N GLN A 98 0.07 7.97 6.59
CA GLN A 98 0.49 9.20 7.27
C GLN A 98 -0.49 10.36 7.02
N LEU A 99 -0.89 10.59 5.77
CA LEU A 99 -1.92 11.59 5.44
C LEU A 99 -3.24 11.31 6.15
N SER A 100 -3.67 10.04 6.24
CA SER A 100 -4.91 9.67 6.93
C SER A 100 -4.86 10.02 8.42
N ASP A 101 -3.74 9.76 9.07
CA ASP A 101 -3.55 10.06 10.50
C ASP A 101 -3.56 11.57 10.76
N ILE A 102 -2.88 12.34 9.91
CA ILE A 102 -2.80 13.81 10.02
C ILE A 102 -4.15 14.48 9.72
N ILE A 103 -4.90 13.97 8.73
CA ILE A 103 -6.13 14.58 8.20
C ILE A 103 -7.38 14.24 9.03
N SER A 104 -7.26 13.35 10.02
CA SER A 104 -8.40 12.91 10.86
C SER A 104 -9.14 14.07 11.56
N GLY A 105 -8.50 15.23 11.75
CA GLY A 105 -9.12 16.46 12.27
C GLY A 105 -9.08 17.68 11.33
N SER A 106 -8.74 17.51 10.05
CA SER A 106 -8.51 18.63 9.12
C SER A 106 -9.73 19.00 8.27
N SER A 107 -9.54 19.91 7.30
CA SER A 107 -10.62 20.49 6.52
C SER A 107 -11.32 19.45 5.62
N ARG A 108 -12.58 19.71 5.25
CA ARG A 108 -13.31 18.88 4.27
C ARG A 108 -12.56 18.78 2.93
N GLN A 109 -11.80 19.81 2.56
CA GLN A 109 -11.03 19.84 1.32
C GLN A 109 -9.87 18.85 1.35
N ASP A 110 -9.12 18.77 2.45
CA ASP A 110 -7.99 17.85 2.60
C ASP A 110 -8.46 16.39 2.61
N ARG A 111 -9.58 16.13 3.29
CA ARG A 111 -10.24 14.81 3.26
C ARG A 111 -10.59 14.38 1.84
N LEU A 112 -11.15 15.29 1.04
CA LEU A 112 -11.50 14.99 -0.36
C LEU A 112 -10.26 14.72 -1.22
N ARG A 113 -9.17 15.49 -1.03
CA ARG A 113 -7.90 15.24 -1.74
C ARG A 113 -7.34 13.86 -1.37
N LEU A 114 -7.33 13.52 -0.09
CA LEU A 114 -6.88 12.21 0.38
C LEU A 114 -7.72 11.07 -0.21
N THR A 115 -9.06 11.20 -0.23
CA THR A 115 -9.93 10.19 -0.85
C THR A 115 -9.59 10.00 -2.34
N ARG A 116 -9.34 11.07 -3.08
CA ARG A 116 -8.92 10.97 -4.49
C ARG A 116 -7.61 10.23 -4.65
N LEU A 117 -6.59 10.56 -3.85
CA LEU A 117 -5.30 9.84 -3.89
C LEU A 117 -5.45 8.35 -3.55
N LYS A 118 -6.31 8.00 -2.59
CA LYS A 118 -6.62 6.60 -2.27
C LYS A 118 -7.22 5.87 -3.48
N THR A 119 -8.19 6.48 -4.14
CA THR A 119 -8.82 5.91 -5.35
C THR A 119 -7.80 5.78 -6.48
N GLU A 120 -7.03 6.83 -6.77
CA GLU A 120 -6.01 6.82 -7.83
C GLU A 120 -4.94 5.75 -7.57
N LEU A 121 -4.45 5.64 -6.32
CA LEU A 121 -3.50 4.59 -5.95
C LEU A 121 -4.11 3.20 -6.14
N SER A 122 -5.33 2.98 -5.67
CA SER A 122 -6.04 1.70 -5.80
C SER A 122 -6.17 1.27 -7.26
N GLU A 123 -6.59 2.18 -8.14
CA GLU A 123 -6.72 1.93 -9.57
C GLU A 123 -5.37 1.64 -10.24
N SER A 124 -4.31 2.36 -9.84
CA SER A 124 -2.95 2.14 -10.35
C SER A 124 -2.38 0.80 -9.90
N VAL A 125 -2.56 0.42 -8.63
CA VAL A 125 -2.12 -0.87 -8.07
C VAL A 125 -2.88 -2.02 -8.72
N GLN A 126 -4.19 -1.90 -8.90
CA GLN A 126 -4.99 -2.95 -9.54
C GLN A 126 -4.53 -3.21 -10.98
N ARG A 127 -4.36 -2.15 -11.77
CA ARG A 127 -3.84 -2.25 -13.15
C ARG A 127 -2.46 -2.91 -13.18
N TYR A 128 -1.59 -2.54 -12.25
CA TYR A 128 -0.28 -3.15 -12.12
C TYR A 128 -0.36 -4.64 -11.74
N GLY A 129 -1.24 -5.02 -10.82
CA GLY A 129 -1.46 -6.42 -10.42
C GLY A 129 -1.94 -7.29 -11.59
N ASP A 130 -2.90 -6.80 -12.38
CA ASP A 130 -3.35 -7.50 -13.58
C ASP A 130 -2.24 -7.63 -14.64
N LEU A 131 -1.40 -6.61 -14.77
CA LEU A 131 -0.23 -6.68 -15.63
C LEU A 131 0.81 -7.70 -15.14
N GLN A 132 1.05 -7.78 -13.82
CA GLN A 132 1.94 -8.79 -13.25
C GLN A 132 1.47 -10.21 -13.56
N LYS A 133 0.16 -10.48 -13.49
CA LYS A 133 -0.42 -11.78 -13.87
C LYS A 133 -0.12 -12.10 -15.34
N LYS A 134 -0.38 -11.16 -16.24
CA LYS A 134 -0.08 -11.31 -17.68
C LYS A 134 1.40 -11.56 -17.96
N ILE A 135 2.29 -10.87 -17.25
CA ILE A 135 3.73 -11.09 -17.33
C ILE A 135 4.07 -12.52 -16.88
N ALA A 136 3.57 -12.97 -15.74
CA ALA A 136 3.83 -14.30 -15.23
C ALA A 136 3.37 -15.40 -16.19
N ASP A 137 2.16 -15.26 -16.75
CA ASP A 137 1.61 -16.22 -17.71
C ASP A 137 2.44 -16.27 -19.01
N ARG A 138 2.87 -15.12 -19.52
CA ARG A 138 3.72 -15.07 -20.72
C ARG A 138 5.11 -15.63 -20.45
N SER A 139 5.71 -15.32 -19.30
CA SER A 139 7.01 -15.90 -18.90
C SER A 139 6.92 -17.42 -18.77
N ARG A 140 5.85 -17.96 -18.16
CA ARG A 140 5.62 -19.41 -18.07
C ARG A 140 5.44 -20.06 -19.44
N ALA A 141 4.69 -19.44 -20.34
CA ALA A 141 4.50 -19.95 -21.70
C ALA A 141 5.80 -20.00 -22.52
N LEU A 142 6.80 -19.18 -22.16
CA LEU A 142 8.12 -19.14 -22.79
C LEU A 142 9.14 -20.08 -22.14
N LEU A 143 8.80 -20.73 -21.02
CA LEU A 143 9.62 -21.80 -20.47
C LEU A 143 9.36 -23.09 -21.26
N PRO A 144 10.38 -23.90 -21.54
CA PRO A 144 10.18 -25.22 -22.14
C PRO A 144 9.21 -26.03 -21.27
N PRO A 145 8.28 -26.80 -21.85
CA PRO A 145 7.50 -27.75 -21.07
C PRO A 145 8.51 -28.65 -20.37
N ALA A 146 8.54 -28.59 -19.03
CA ALA A 146 9.42 -29.42 -18.23
C ALA A 146 9.29 -30.85 -18.75
N GLN A 147 10.38 -31.40 -19.29
CA GLN A 147 10.42 -32.79 -19.72
C GLN A 147 10.08 -33.61 -18.48
N LYS A 148 8.83 -34.05 -18.37
CA LYS A 148 8.47 -35.17 -17.51
C LYS A 148 9.27 -36.33 -18.08
N ASP A 149 10.41 -36.58 -17.47
CA ASP A 149 11.28 -37.71 -17.76
C ASP A 149 10.41 -38.96 -17.61
N ARG A 150 9.94 -39.44 -18.75
CA ARG A 150 9.20 -40.67 -18.93
C ARG A 150 10.20 -41.80 -18.71
N LYS A 151 10.46 -42.13 -17.44
CA LYS A 151 11.03 -43.42 -17.07
C LYS A 151 9.94 -44.33 -16.52
N GLN A 152 9.44 -45.08 -17.49
CA GLN A 152 8.63 -46.28 -17.39
C GLN A 152 9.34 -47.36 -16.53
N SER A 153 8.75 -47.70 -15.39
CA SER A 153 8.85 -49.02 -14.72
C SER A 153 7.48 -49.28 -14.10
N GLN A 154 6.57 -49.89 -14.87
CA GLN A 154 6.19 -51.31 -14.80
C GLN A 154 5.51 -51.71 -13.48
N GLN A 155 4.21 -52.01 -13.61
CA GLN A 155 3.37 -52.98 -12.86
C GLN A 155 2.95 -52.53 -11.44
N THR A 156 1.68 -52.56 -10.99
CA THR A 156 0.48 -53.38 -11.29
C THR A 156 -0.80 -52.69 -10.71
N PRO A 157 -2.03 -53.16 -11.05
CA PRO A 157 -3.31 -52.43 -10.91
C PRO A 157 -4.11 -52.77 -9.62
N VAL A 158 -5.33 -52.22 -9.54
CA VAL A 158 -6.45 -52.33 -8.55
C VAL A 158 -6.51 -51.14 -7.56
N THR A 159 -7.62 -50.44 -7.30
CA THR A 159 -9.05 -50.78 -7.33
C THR A 159 -9.88 -49.50 -7.49
N GLU A 160 -11.03 -49.60 -8.17
CA GLU A 160 -12.11 -48.60 -8.16
C GLU A 160 -12.59 -48.26 -6.73
N LEU A 161 -13.17 -47.06 -6.54
CA LEU A 161 -14.56 -46.89 -6.05
C LEU A 161 -14.95 -45.40 -5.89
N CYS A 162 -16.09 -45.07 -6.52
CA CYS A 162 -17.17 -44.14 -6.12
C CYS A 162 -17.06 -42.60 -6.24
N GLU A 163 -17.66 -42.09 -7.32
CA GLU A 163 -18.79 -41.13 -7.46
C GLU A 163 -19.10 -40.02 -6.41
N ASP A 164 -18.84 -38.74 -6.79
CA ASP A 164 -19.77 -37.61 -7.10
C ASP A 164 -20.78 -37.02 -6.04
N PRO A 165 -21.52 -35.90 -6.28
CA PRO A 165 -21.21 -34.50 -5.90
C PRO A 165 -22.29 -33.80 -5.02
N LEU A 166 -22.01 -32.60 -4.46
CA LEU A 166 -23.09 -31.72 -3.96
C LEU A 166 -22.83 -30.22 -4.10
N VAL A 167 -23.90 -29.56 -4.54
CA VAL A 167 -24.12 -28.21 -5.05
C VAL A 167 -24.33 -27.19 -3.89
N GLY A 168 -24.02 -25.90 -4.14
CA GLY A 168 -24.20 -24.75 -3.22
C GLY A 168 -25.65 -24.41 -2.84
N PRO A 169 -25.91 -23.25 -2.19
CA PRO A 169 -26.34 -22.08 -2.98
C PRO A 169 -25.96 -20.68 -2.42
N ALA A 170 -26.27 -19.68 -3.25
CA ALA A 170 -26.04 -18.23 -3.18
C ALA A 170 -26.58 -17.51 -1.94
N GLU A 171 -26.04 -16.30 -1.66
CA GLU A 171 -26.86 -15.08 -1.54
C GLU A 171 -26.05 -13.78 -1.62
N THR A 172 -26.68 -12.82 -2.27
CA THR A 172 -26.41 -11.39 -2.47
C THR A 172 -25.78 -10.62 -1.31
N VAL A 173 -24.73 -9.83 -1.59
CA VAL A 173 -24.61 -8.42 -1.11
C VAL A 173 -23.84 -7.60 -2.15
N GLN A 174 -24.59 -6.80 -2.90
CA GLN A 174 -24.11 -5.74 -3.76
C GLN A 174 -24.04 -4.48 -2.87
N GLY A 175 -22.84 -3.97 -2.54
CA GLY A 175 -22.74 -2.72 -1.77
C GLY A 175 -21.41 -2.33 -1.13
N ASP A 176 -20.48 -3.27 -0.85
CA ASP A 176 -19.33 -2.98 0.04
C ASP A 176 -17.94 -3.27 -0.57
N GLU A 177 -17.88 -3.56 -1.86
CA GLU A 177 -16.64 -4.04 -2.52
C GLU A 177 -15.55 -2.94 -2.60
N GLN A 178 -15.93 -1.66 -2.58
CA GLN A 178 -14.96 -0.55 -2.58
C GLN A 178 -14.40 -0.22 -1.20
N GLN A 179 -15.06 -0.63 -0.12
CA GLN A 179 -14.56 -0.42 1.24
C GLN A 179 -13.81 -1.65 1.78
N ALA A 180 -14.18 -2.84 1.31
CA ALA A 180 -13.46 -4.09 1.58
C ALA A 180 -12.05 -4.08 0.96
N PHE A 181 -11.90 -3.66 -0.31
CA PHE A 181 -10.59 -3.59 -0.98
C PHE A 181 -9.60 -2.64 -0.27
N LEU A 182 -10.11 -1.58 0.38
CA LEU A 182 -9.28 -0.62 1.13
C LEU A 182 -8.77 -1.17 2.47
N SER A 183 -9.43 -2.21 3.01
CA SER A 183 -8.99 -2.93 4.21
C SER A 183 -8.22 -4.22 3.86
N GLU A 184 -8.42 -4.73 2.63
CA GLU A 184 -7.83 -5.97 2.13
C GLU A 184 -6.38 -5.81 1.65
N ILE A 185 -5.84 -4.59 1.51
CA ILE A 185 -4.39 -4.38 1.62
C ILE A 185 -4.00 -4.48 3.11
N SER A 186 -4.23 -5.67 3.65
CA SER A 186 -3.88 -6.09 5.00
C SER A 186 -2.36 -6.30 5.08
N GLU A 187 -1.83 -6.34 6.29
CA GLU A 187 -0.45 -6.76 6.58
C GLU A 187 -0.10 -8.09 5.89
N GLU A 188 -1.12 -8.93 5.66
CA GLU A 188 -1.06 -10.16 4.88
C GLU A 188 -0.60 -9.96 3.43
N ASP A 189 -1.09 -8.94 2.71
CA ASP A 189 -0.70 -8.68 1.32
C ASP A 189 0.76 -8.21 1.20
N VAL A 190 1.23 -7.44 2.19
CA VAL A 190 2.64 -7.04 2.29
C VAL A 190 3.53 -8.25 2.58
N GLU A 191 3.07 -9.16 3.44
CA GLU A 191 3.79 -10.38 3.78
C GLU A 191 3.75 -11.41 2.63
N VAL A 192 2.67 -11.48 1.85
CA VAL A 192 2.57 -12.29 0.64
C VAL A 192 3.53 -11.77 -0.44
N LEU A 193 3.69 -10.44 -0.55
CA LEU A 193 4.69 -9.83 -1.43
C LEU A 193 6.12 -10.09 -0.94
N ARG A 194 6.37 -10.07 0.38
CA ARG A 194 7.67 -10.42 0.99
C ARG A 194 8.01 -11.90 0.82
N GLN A 195 7.05 -12.80 1.04
CA GLN A 195 7.23 -14.24 0.80
C GLN A 195 7.51 -14.54 -0.67
N ARG A 196 6.87 -13.80 -1.58
CA ARG A 196 7.16 -13.89 -3.02
C ARG A 196 8.58 -13.41 -3.35
N GLU A 197 9.09 -12.39 -2.66
CA GLU A 197 10.50 -11.95 -2.77
C GLU A 197 11.47 -13.04 -2.29
N GLU A 198 11.15 -13.72 -1.19
CA GLU A 198 11.99 -14.78 -0.60
C GLU A 198 12.02 -16.07 -1.44
N ALA A 199 10.89 -16.42 -2.10
CA ALA A 199 10.82 -17.55 -3.01
C ALA A 199 11.64 -17.36 -4.30
N LEU A 200 11.87 -16.12 -4.72
CA LEU A 200 12.69 -15.82 -5.90
C LEU A 200 14.20 -15.93 -5.63
N LEU A 201 14.63 -15.75 -4.39
CA LEU A 201 16.02 -15.97 -3.97
C LEU A 201 16.42 -17.45 -3.91
N GLN A 202 15.44 -18.38 -3.83
CA GLN A 202 15.71 -19.82 -3.78
C GLN A 202 15.87 -20.46 -5.17
N ILE A 203 15.64 -19.71 -6.25
CA ILE A 203 15.66 -20.22 -7.64
C ILE A 203 16.94 -19.79 -8.39
N GLU A 204 17.82 -18.99 -7.77
CA GLU A 204 19.20 -18.72 -8.22
C GLU A 204 20.19 -19.69 -7.57
#